data_AF-A0A957CLW4-F1
#
_entry.id   AF-A0A957CLW4-F1
#
_cell.length_a   1.000
_cell.length_b   1.000
_cell.length_c   1.000
_cell.angle_alpha   90.00
_cell.angle_beta   90.00
_cell.angle_gamma   90.00
#
_symmetry.space_group_name_H-M   'P 1'
#
loop_
_entity.id
_entity.type
_entity.pdbx_description
1 polymer ?
#
loop_
_entity_poly.entity_id
_entity_poly.type
_entity_poly.pdbx_seq_one_letter_code
_entity_poly.pdbx_strand_id
1 'polypeptide(L)'
;TAVRTITPNDGLHPLFAGFPDTDWFPFKMKYLVDANRFYVFPRESLTTNFGDVGTHFDHSTAFFQVPLQSFRRRFRLHGLDQSGAVYDAFQEILPDRLNRLTDAFAQYDYAVDFNGTKSARTAAAPHLLTTQRLRDPLHTFGQVMWPTEANVIHKVTGTGISFGLTKNVENGRIAHLVHTARQQAYFSRYRRNGRKQQLKLLLGNWLRYHNK
;
A
#
# COMPACT_ATOMS: atom_id res chain seq x y z
N THR A 1 -27.39 18.12 -3.78
CA THR A 1 -26.42 17.02 -3.97
C THR A 1 -25.60 16.92 -2.70
N ALA A 2 -25.79 15.89 -1.89
CA ALA A 2 -25.20 15.86 -0.55
C ALA A 2 -23.70 15.57 -0.65
N VAL A 3 -22.86 16.55 -0.30
CA VAL A 3 -21.47 16.32 0.06
C VAL A 3 -21.49 15.39 1.27
N ARG A 4 -21.24 14.09 1.06
CA ARG A 4 -21.03 13.18 2.18
C ARG A 4 -19.61 13.42 2.67
N THR A 5 -19.47 14.20 3.72
CA THR A 5 -18.21 14.44 4.42
C THR A 5 -17.48 13.11 4.65
N ILE A 6 -16.19 13.09 4.33
CA ILE A 6 -15.32 11.94 4.64
C ILE A 6 -14.96 12.02 6.12
N THR A 7 -15.33 11.01 6.88
CA THR A 7 -15.04 10.87 8.30
C THR A 7 -14.04 9.74 8.52
N PRO A 8 -13.27 9.76 9.62
CA PRO A 8 -12.35 8.66 9.94
C PRO A 8 -13.02 7.30 10.17
N ASN A 9 -14.36 7.24 10.27
CA ASN A 9 -15.11 5.99 10.45
C ASN A 9 -15.59 5.39 9.12
N ASP A 10 -15.33 6.05 7.98
CA ASP A 10 -15.82 5.60 6.67
C ASP A 10 -15.02 4.43 6.08
N GLY A 11 -14.07 3.86 6.81
CA GLY A 11 -13.17 2.84 6.24
C GLY A 11 -12.27 3.38 5.12
N LEU A 12 -12.00 4.69 5.12
CA LEU A 12 -11.13 5.37 4.16
C LEU A 12 -9.92 5.99 4.83
N HIS A 13 -8.84 6.12 4.07
CA HIS A 13 -7.65 6.80 4.55
C HIS A 13 -7.94 8.30 4.78
N PRO A 14 -7.46 8.92 5.89
CA PRO A 14 -7.76 10.31 6.21
C PRO A 14 -7.35 11.32 5.13
N LEU A 15 -6.39 10.97 4.26
CA LEU A 15 -5.99 11.83 3.12
C LEU A 15 -7.17 12.25 2.26
N PHE A 16 -8.20 11.39 2.12
CA PHE A 16 -9.34 11.67 1.26
C PHE A 16 -10.15 12.89 1.70
N ALA A 17 -10.09 13.26 2.99
CA ALA A 17 -10.73 14.47 3.51
C ALA A 17 -9.98 15.76 3.11
N GLY A 18 -8.74 15.66 2.63
CA GLY A 18 -7.93 16.80 2.19
C GLY A 18 -8.07 17.17 0.71
N PHE A 19 -8.88 16.43 -0.04
CA PHE A 19 -9.11 16.70 -1.46
C PHE A 19 -10.12 17.85 -1.66
N PRO A 20 -10.02 18.62 -2.76
CA PRO A 20 -11.02 19.63 -3.09
C PRO A 20 -12.41 19.01 -3.27
N ASP A 21 -13.47 19.76 -2.93
CA ASP A 21 -14.86 19.31 -3.11
C ASP A 21 -15.25 19.05 -4.57
N THR A 22 -14.49 19.61 -5.51
CA THR A 22 -14.64 19.36 -6.96
C THR A 22 -14.04 18.04 -7.41
N ASP A 23 -13.23 17.38 -6.59
CA ASP A 23 -12.64 16.09 -6.92
C ASP A 23 -13.66 14.97 -6.70
N TRP A 24 -13.89 14.19 -7.74
CA TRP A 24 -14.82 13.07 -7.73
C TRP A 24 -14.23 11.82 -7.07
N PHE A 25 -12.90 11.74 -6.93
CA PHE A 25 -12.21 10.54 -6.46
C PHE A 25 -12.56 10.16 -5.02
N PRO A 26 -12.53 11.07 -4.02
CA PRO A 26 -12.97 10.76 -2.65
C PRO A 26 -14.43 10.29 -2.59
N PHE A 27 -15.32 10.97 -3.33
CA PHE A 27 -16.74 10.63 -3.39
C PHE A 27 -16.96 9.20 -3.90
N LYS A 28 -16.28 8.85 -4.99
CA LYS A 28 -16.31 7.51 -5.57
C LYS A 28 -15.78 6.46 -4.59
N MET A 29 -14.66 6.73 -3.92
CA MET A 29 -14.10 5.78 -2.95
C MET A 29 -15.06 5.55 -1.79
N LYS A 30 -15.70 6.61 -1.27
CA LYS A 30 -16.73 6.48 -0.23
C LYS A 30 -17.91 5.64 -0.71
N TYR A 31 -18.42 5.89 -1.91
CA TYR A 31 -19.50 5.08 -2.49
C TYR A 31 -19.14 3.60 -2.59
N LEU A 32 -17.90 3.26 -3.00
CA LEU A 32 -17.48 1.88 -3.10
C LEU A 32 -17.44 1.18 -1.74
N VAL A 33 -16.93 1.86 -0.71
CA VAL A 33 -16.91 1.31 0.65
C VAL A 33 -18.34 1.17 1.20
N ASP A 34 -19.14 2.23 1.14
CA ASP A 34 -20.54 2.24 1.63
C ASP A 34 -21.39 1.15 0.94
N ALA A 35 -21.17 0.91 -0.35
CA ALA A 35 -21.93 -0.05 -1.15
C ALA A 35 -21.30 -1.46 -1.20
N ASN A 36 -20.18 -1.68 -0.49
CA ASN A 36 -19.40 -2.92 -0.55
C ASN A 36 -19.08 -3.38 -1.99
N ARG A 37 -18.58 -2.45 -2.80
CA ARG A 37 -18.24 -2.68 -4.21
C ARG A 37 -16.74 -2.60 -4.43
N PHE A 38 -16.26 -3.41 -5.37
CA PHE A 38 -14.85 -3.55 -5.69
C PHE A 38 -14.58 -3.23 -7.15
N TYR A 39 -13.37 -2.74 -7.43
CA TYR A 39 -12.84 -2.77 -8.78
C TYR A 39 -12.25 -4.13 -9.09
N VAL A 40 -12.44 -4.57 -10.34
CA VAL A 40 -11.79 -5.76 -10.88
C VAL A 40 -10.76 -5.29 -11.90
N PHE A 41 -9.50 -5.64 -11.66
CA PHE A 41 -8.41 -5.33 -12.56
C PHE A 41 -7.84 -6.62 -13.16
N PRO A 42 -7.55 -6.67 -14.48
CA PRO A 42 -6.74 -7.74 -15.04
C PRO A 42 -5.31 -7.67 -14.49
N ARG A 43 -4.60 -8.81 -14.48
CA ARG A 43 -3.19 -8.85 -14.05
C ARG A 43 -2.23 -8.15 -15.02
N GLU A 44 -2.63 -8.02 -16.27
CA GLU A 44 -1.86 -7.31 -17.30
C GLU A 44 -2.58 -6.01 -17.66
N SER A 45 -1.82 -4.93 -17.78
CA SER A 45 -2.41 -3.64 -18.08
C SER A 45 -2.90 -3.56 -19.52
N LEU A 46 -4.07 -2.94 -19.71
CA LEU A 46 -4.63 -2.62 -21.03
C LEU A 46 -4.46 -1.14 -21.39
N THR A 47 -3.98 -0.32 -20.45
CA THR A 47 -3.76 1.12 -20.61
C THR A 47 -2.50 1.53 -19.88
N THR A 48 -1.84 2.61 -20.32
CA THR A 48 -0.65 3.16 -19.67
C THR A 48 -0.77 4.67 -19.63
N ASN A 49 -0.19 5.31 -18.62
CA ASN A 49 -0.24 6.76 -18.47
C ASN A 49 1.10 7.37 -18.90
N PHE A 50 1.06 8.28 -19.88
CA PHE A 50 2.25 8.96 -20.40
C PHE A 50 2.75 10.11 -19.53
N GLY A 51 1.98 10.49 -18.50
CA GLY A 51 2.34 11.50 -17.51
C GLY A 51 2.61 12.85 -18.16
N ASP A 52 1.78 13.23 -19.13
CA ASP A 52 1.89 14.52 -19.81
C ASP A 52 1.75 15.69 -18.82
N VAL A 53 2.33 16.84 -19.20
CA VAL A 53 2.28 18.06 -18.40
C VAL A 53 0.83 18.53 -18.23
N GLY A 54 0.46 18.94 -17.03
CA GLY A 54 -0.89 19.41 -16.72
C GLY A 54 -1.10 19.67 -15.23
N THR A 55 -2.32 19.47 -14.74
CA THR A 55 -2.73 19.79 -13.36
C THR A 55 -1.85 19.13 -12.28
N HIS A 56 -1.29 17.95 -12.54
CA HIS A 56 -0.54 17.17 -11.53
C HIS A 56 0.97 17.12 -11.76
N PHE A 57 1.46 17.43 -12.97
CA PHE A 57 2.87 17.35 -13.33
C PHE A 57 3.29 18.60 -14.08
N ASP A 58 4.33 19.25 -13.60
CA ASP A 58 5.02 20.38 -14.23
C ASP A 58 5.90 19.94 -15.43
N HIS A 59 6.30 18.67 -15.43
CA HIS A 59 7.12 18.05 -16.45
C HIS A 59 6.61 16.66 -16.81
N SER A 60 6.80 16.25 -18.06
CA SER A 60 6.42 14.91 -18.52
C SER A 60 7.11 13.82 -17.69
N THR A 61 6.38 12.81 -17.24
CA THR A 61 6.92 11.72 -16.43
C THR A 61 6.49 10.34 -16.91
N ALA A 62 7.45 9.41 -17.02
CA ALA A 62 7.16 8.01 -17.30
C ALA A 62 6.85 7.19 -16.04
N PHE A 63 6.74 7.82 -14.86
CA PHE A 63 6.63 7.12 -13.58
C PHE A 63 5.43 6.15 -13.49
N PHE A 64 4.33 6.46 -14.18
CA PHE A 64 3.11 5.65 -14.18
C PHE A 64 3.00 4.71 -15.38
N GLN A 65 4.04 4.63 -16.21
CA GLN A 65 4.03 3.71 -17.34
C GLN A 65 4.19 2.27 -16.86
N VAL A 66 3.35 1.39 -17.40
CA VAL A 66 3.38 -0.04 -17.13
C VAL A 66 3.43 -0.83 -18.43
N PRO A 67 3.99 -2.05 -18.43
CA PRO A 67 3.91 -2.95 -19.57
C PRO A 67 2.45 -3.18 -19.99
N LEU A 68 2.18 -3.02 -21.29
CA LEU A 68 0.87 -3.29 -21.88
C LEU A 68 0.78 -4.72 -22.38
N GLN A 69 -0.44 -5.28 -22.33
CA GLN A 69 -0.74 -6.54 -22.98
C GLN A 69 -0.58 -6.42 -24.51
N SER A 70 0.42 -7.10 -25.07
CA SER A 70 0.69 -7.05 -26.53
C SER A 70 -0.18 -7.99 -27.36
N PHE A 71 -0.72 -9.06 -26.77
CA PHE A 71 -1.49 -10.09 -27.49
C PHE A 71 -2.87 -10.26 -26.86
N ARG A 72 -3.87 -10.53 -27.70
CA ARG A 72 -5.24 -10.80 -27.22
C ARG A 72 -5.24 -11.97 -26.24
N ARG A 73 -5.92 -11.80 -25.11
CA ARG A 73 -6.13 -12.85 -24.11
C ARG A 73 -7.60 -13.10 -23.83
N ARG A 74 -7.89 -14.33 -23.40
CA ARG A 74 -9.18 -14.69 -22.78
C ARG A 74 -9.02 -14.52 -21.27
N PHE A 75 -9.63 -13.48 -20.70
CA PHE A 75 -9.58 -13.25 -19.27
C PHE A 75 -10.36 -14.32 -18.52
N ARG A 76 -9.73 -14.89 -17.50
CA ARG A 76 -10.39 -15.74 -16.50
C ARG A 76 -10.50 -14.93 -15.23
N LEU A 77 -11.65 -14.30 -15.03
CA LEU A 77 -11.97 -13.55 -13.83
C LEU A 77 -12.68 -14.48 -12.86
N HIS A 78 -12.11 -14.67 -11.68
CA HIS A 78 -12.77 -15.42 -10.62
C HIS A 78 -13.95 -14.62 -10.06
N GLY A 79 -14.98 -15.31 -9.59
CA GLY A 79 -15.99 -14.67 -8.75
C GLY A 79 -15.35 -14.09 -7.49
N LEU A 80 -15.96 -13.05 -6.92
CA LEU A 80 -15.39 -12.32 -5.78
C LEU A 80 -15.03 -13.25 -4.60
N ASP A 81 -15.88 -14.21 -4.30
CA ASP A 81 -15.67 -15.18 -3.21
C ASP A 81 -14.55 -16.16 -3.49
N GLN A 82 -14.30 -16.47 -4.76
CA GLN A 82 -13.21 -17.36 -5.19
C GLN A 82 -11.88 -16.62 -5.34
N SER A 83 -11.89 -15.29 -5.41
CA SER A 83 -10.67 -14.51 -5.53
C SER A 83 -9.85 -14.55 -4.23
N GLY A 84 -8.56 -14.89 -4.34
CA GLY A 84 -7.59 -14.75 -3.24
C GLY A 84 -6.97 -13.36 -3.12
N ALA A 85 -7.21 -12.48 -4.10
CA ALA A 85 -6.61 -11.15 -4.18
C ALA A 85 -7.72 -10.10 -4.12
N VAL A 86 -8.25 -9.87 -2.92
CA VAL A 86 -9.26 -8.85 -2.64
C VAL A 86 -8.68 -7.92 -1.59
N TYR A 87 -8.78 -6.62 -1.84
CA TYR A 87 -8.15 -5.58 -1.04
C TYR A 87 -9.19 -4.55 -0.61
N ASP A 88 -8.96 -3.95 0.55
CA ASP A 88 -9.76 -2.84 1.04
C ASP A 88 -9.35 -1.49 0.41
N ALA A 89 -9.98 -0.41 0.86
CA ALA A 89 -9.68 0.94 0.39
C ALA A 89 -8.31 1.49 0.82
N PHE A 90 -7.60 0.81 1.73
CA PHE A 90 -6.21 1.08 2.11
C PHE A 90 -5.21 0.27 1.26
N GLN A 91 -5.70 -0.47 0.27
CA GLN A 91 -4.92 -1.37 -0.59
C GLN A 91 -4.28 -2.51 0.21
N GLU A 92 -4.92 -2.92 1.31
CA GLU A 92 -4.49 -4.04 2.16
C GLU A 92 -5.31 -5.28 1.81
N ILE A 93 -4.66 -6.45 1.76
CA ILE A 93 -5.36 -7.72 1.53
C ILE A 93 -6.37 -7.96 2.65
N LEU A 94 -7.58 -8.40 2.31
CA LEU A 94 -8.60 -8.68 3.32
C LEU A 94 -8.19 -9.88 4.21
N PRO A 95 -8.45 -9.83 5.53
CA PRO A 95 -8.09 -10.88 6.49
C PRO A 95 -8.56 -12.28 6.09
N ASP A 96 -9.79 -12.39 5.60
CA ASP A 96 -10.39 -13.67 5.21
C ASP A 96 -9.73 -14.24 3.94
N ARG A 97 -9.14 -13.40 3.08
CA ARG A 97 -8.36 -13.84 1.92
C ARG A 97 -6.96 -14.29 2.34
N LEU A 98 -6.32 -13.56 3.27
CA LEU A 98 -5.03 -13.96 3.83
C LEU A 98 -5.12 -15.28 4.61
N ASN A 99 -6.20 -15.50 5.36
CA ASN A 99 -6.44 -16.73 6.12
C ASN A 99 -6.58 -17.99 5.23
N ARG A 100 -6.78 -17.85 3.91
CA ARG A 100 -6.75 -18.98 2.97
C ARG A 100 -5.33 -19.44 2.64
N LEU A 101 -4.34 -18.59 2.92
CA LEU A 101 -2.93 -18.80 2.59
C LEU A 101 -2.10 -19.12 3.84
N THR A 102 -2.62 -18.86 5.04
CA THR A 102 -1.95 -19.14 6.30
C THR A 102 -2.96 -19.35 7.43
N ASP A 103 -2.64 -20.23 8.37
CA ASP A 103 -3.43 -20.55 9.57
C ASP A 103 -3.11 -19.63 10.75
N ALA A 104 -2.06 -18.81 10.65
CA ALA A 104 -1.48 -18.06 11.76
C ALA A 104 -2.46 -17.11 12.48
N PHE A 105 -3.54 -16.67 11.81
CA PHE A 105 -4.46 -15.68 12.37
C PHE A 105 -5.94 -16.07 12.35
N ALA A 106 -6.26 -17.33 11.98
CA ALA A 106 -7.64 -17.75 11.74
C ALA A 106 -8.57 -17.58 12.97
N GLN A 107 -7.99 -17.56 14.17
CA GLN A 107 -8.70 -17.41 15.44
C GLN A 107 -8.88 -15.96 15.91
N TYR A 108 -8.35 -14.97 15.19
CA TYR A 108 -8.40 -13.57 15.60
C TYR A 108 -9.33 -12.76 14.70
N ASP A 109 -10.01 -11.79 15.30
CA ASP A 109 -10.56 -10.64 14.59
C ASP A 109 -9.46 -9.59 14.43
N TYR A 110 -9.04 -9.36 13.19
CA TYR A 110 -7.88 -8.53 12.87
C TYR A 110 -8.02 -7.75 11.57
N ALA A 111 -7.25 -6.67 11.47
CA ALA A 111 -7.03 -5.93 10.22
C ALA A 111 -5.59 -6.11 9.72
N VAL A 112 -5.39 -5.94 8.42
CA VAL A 112 -4.07 -5.90 7.77
C VAL A 112 -3.67 -4.45 7.51
N ASP A 113 -2.40 -4.10 7.75
CA ASP A 113 -1.83 -2.75 7.60
C ASP A 113 -0.33 -2.82 7.22
N PHE A 114 0.00 -3.45 6.10
CA PHE A 114 1.38 -3.53 5.63
C PHE A 114 1.93 -2.18 5.16
N ASN A 115 1.08 -1.28 4.69
CA ASN A 115 1.42 0.09 4.32
C ASN A 115 1.70 0.95 5.56
N GLY A 116 1.23 0.56 6.74
CA GLY A 116 1.46 1.28 7.99
C GLY A 116 0.69 2.60 8.06
N THR A 117 -0.51 2.62 7.49
CA THR A 117 -1.32 3.84 7.31
C THR A 117 -2.61 3.81 8.11
N LYS A 118 -3.00 2.65 8.65
CA LYS A 118 -4.18 2.54 9.50
C LYS A 118 -3.86 3.03 10.92
N SER A 119 -4.80 3.81 11.45
CA SER A 119 -4.87 4.19 12.86
C SER A 119 -5.74 3.18 13.63
N ALA A 120 -5.72 3.26 14.97
CA ALA A 120 -6.63 2.46 15.80
C ALA A 120 -8.12 2.66 15.42
N ARG A 121 -8.49 3.86 14.97
CA ARG A 121 -9.88 4.15 14.54
C ARG A 121 -10.19 3.55 13.17
N THR A 122 -9.26 3.63 12.21
CA THR A 122 -9.51 3.16 10.83
C THR A 122 -9.27 1.67 10.64
N ALA A 123 -8.47 1.02 11.50
CA ALA A 123 -8.30 -0.43 11.50
C ALA A 123 -9.58 -1.16 11.93
N ALA A 124 -10.36 -0.56 12.84
CA ALA A 124 -11.65 -1.07 13.33
C ALA A 124 -11.67 -2.54 13.78
N ALA A 125 -10.51 -3.11 14.15
CA ALA A 125 -10.37 -4.48 14.63
C ALA A 125 -9.51 -4.53 15.91
N PRO A 126 -9.75 -5.49 16.84
CA PRO A 126 -8.98 -5.62 18.08
C PRO A 126 -7.50 -5.96 17.86
N HIS A 127 -7.20 -6.72 16.81
CA HIS A 127 -5.84 -7.10 16.42
C HIS A 127 -5.43 -6.45 15.10
N LEU A 128 -4.12 -6.29 14.91
CA LEU A 128 -3.54 -5.68 13.72
C LEU A 128 -2.30 -6.46 13.28
N LEU A 129 -2.24 -6.80 12.00
CA LEU A 129 -1.05 -7.27 11.31
C LEU A 129 -0.42 -6.08 10.57
N THR A 130 0.72 -5.57 11.02
CA THR A 130 1.25 -4.29 10.52
C THR A 130 2.77 -4.27 10.39
N THR A 131 3.29 -3.39 9.54
CA THR A 131 4.72 -3.03 9.51
C THR A 131 5.10 -2.00 10.58
N GLN A 132 4.11 -1.37 11.23
CA GLN A 132 4.33 -0.51 12.39
C GLN A 132 4.80 -1.34 13.59
N ARG A 133 5.54 -0.69 14.50
CA ARG A 133 6.02 -1.36 15.71
C ARG A 133 4.89 -1.49 16.73
N LEU A 134 4.77 -2.68 17.32
CA LEU A 134 3.92 -2.92 18.49
C LEU A 134 4.81 -3.03 19.74
N ARG A 135 4.33 -2.51 20.87
CA ARG A 135 5.05 -2.62 22.17
C ARG A 135 5.15 -4.06 22.67
N ASP A 136 4.12 -4.86 22.40
CA ASP A 136 3.99 -6.24 22.85
C ASP A 136 3.32 -7.07 21.73
N PRO A 137 4.10 -7.49 20.71
CA PRO A 137 3.59 -8.28 19.60
C PRO A 137 3.38 -9.74 20.02
N LEU A 138 2.23 -10.32 19.65
CA LEU A 138 1.94 -11.74 19.79
C LEU A 138 2.81 -12.57 18.83
N HIS A 139 2.98 -12.08 17.60
CA HIS A 139 3.84 -12.68 16.58
C HIS A 139 4.64 -11.63 15.83
N THR A 140 5.82 -12.00 15.35
CA THR A 140 6.63 -11.15 14.47
C THR A 140 7.15 -11.94 13.28
N PHE A 141 7.26 -11.24 12.15
CA PHE A 141 7.78 -11.80 10.90
C PHE A 141 8.85 -10.90 10.30
N GLY A 142 9.68 -11.47 9.42
CA GLY A 142 10.59 -10.72 8.58
C GLY A 142 9.84 -9.81 7.60
N GLN A 143 10.57 -8.88 6.97
CA GLN A 143 10.06 -8.04 5.90
C GLN A 143 11.08 -8.03 4.76
N VAL A 144 11.21 -9.19 4.11
CA VAL A 144 12.25 -9.46 3.10
C VAL A 144 11.67 -10.04 1.81
N MET A 145 10.62 -10.85 1.91
CA MET A 145 9.89 -11.37 0.74
C MET A 145 8.98 -10.31 0.13
N TRP A 146 8.60 -10.52 -1.12
CA TRP A 146 7.64 -9.69 -1.84
C TRP A 146 6.59 -10.53 -2.57
N PRO A 147 5.30 -10.16 -2.52
CA PRO A 147 4.74 -8.99 -1.81
C PRO A 147 4.82 -9.15 -0.27
N THR A 148 4.51 -8.10 0.50
CA THR A 148 4.77 -8.05 1.96
C THR A 148 4.14 -9.23 2.71
N GLU A 149 2.91 -9.60 2.35
CA GLU A 149 2.17 -10.74 2.88
C GLU A 149 2.90 -12.08 2.74
N ALA A 150 3.80 -12.23 1.76
CA ALA A 150 4.56 -13.45 1.55
C ALA A 150 5.44 -13.81 2.77
N ASN A 151 5.93 -12.81 3.52
CA ASN A 151 6.70 -13.05 4.73
C ASN A 151 5.87 -13.79 5.79
N VAL A 152 4.58 -13.48 5.85
CA VAL A 152 3.66 -14.03 6.83
C VAL A 152 3.15 -15.40 6.38
N ILE A 153 2.84 -15.53 5.09
CA ILE A 153 2.45 -16.82 4.46
C ILE A 153 3.53 -17.87 4.65
N HIS A 154 4.80 -17.49 4.44
CA HIS A 154 5.95 -18.41 4.55
C HIS A 154 6.59 -18.42 5.93
N LYS A 155 5.96 -17.81 6.95
CA LYS A 155 6.44 -17.81 8.35
C LYS A 155 7.90 -17.35 8.47
N VAL A 156 8.29 -16.36 7.68
CA VAL A 156 9.65 -15.81 7.64
C VAL A 156 9.96 -15.16 8.99
N THR A 157 11.01 -15.61 9.65
CA THR A 157 11.42 -15.09 10.96
C THR A 157 11.96 -13.67 10.86
N GLY A 158 11.62 -12.81 11.82
CA GLY A 158 12.15 -11.46 11.94
C GLY A 158 11.24 -10.51 12.71
N THR A 159 11.56 -9.22 12.67
CA THR A 159 10.86 -8.15 13.41
C THR A 159 10.38 -7.00 12.50
N GLY A 160 10.21 -7.30 11.20
CA GLY A 160 9.75 -6.36 10.19
C GLY A 160 8.24 -6.13 10.18
N ILE A 161 7.50 -7.17 10.52
CA ILE A 161 6.04 -7.17 10.62
C ILE A 161 5.68 -7.65 12.02
N SER A 162 4.69 -7.02 12.62
CA SER A 162 4.19 -7.34 13.96
C SER A 162 2.70 -7.67 13.89
N PHE A 163 2.27 -8.64 14.68
CA PHE A 163 0.88 -8.98 14.90
C PHE A 163 0.57 -8.90 16.39
N GLY A 164 -0.52 -8.25 16.76
CA GLY A 164 -0.92 -8.11 18.16
C GLY A 164 -2.09 -7.14 18.33
N LEU A 165 -2.35 -6.72 19.57
CA LEU A 165 -3.46 -5.80 19.86
C LEU A 165 -3.24 -4.44 19.19
N THR A 166 -4.28 -3.94 18.50
CA THR A 166 -4.25 -2.65 17.79
C THR A 166 -3.89 -1.48 18.70
N LYS A 167 -4.30 -1.51 19.97
CA LYS A 167 -3.96 -0.48 20.97
C LYS A 167 -2.47 -0.41 21.30
N ASN A 168 -1.70 -1.46 20.99
CA ASN A 168 -0.27 -1.55 21.29
C ASN A 168 0.61 -0.92 20.21
N VAL A 169 0.03 -0.40 19.11
CA VAL A 169 0.78 0.35 18.09
C VAL A 169 1.52 1.51 18.74
N GLU A 170 2.82 1.56 18.49
CA GLU A 170 3.67 2.66 18.95
C GLU A 170 3.37 3.92 18.15
N ASN A 171 2.82 4.91 18.83
CA ASN A 171 2.57 6.23 18.26
C ASN A 171 3.72 7.18 18.61
N GLY A 172 4.15 8.00 17.66
CA GLY A 172 5.14 9.06 17.91
C GLY A 172 6.03 9.34 16.71
N ARG A 173 6.71 10.50 16.73
CA ARG A 173 7.57 10.96 15.62
C ARG A 173 8.74 10.02 15.35
N ILE A 174 9.34 9.47 16.41
CA ILE A 174 10.46 8.52 16.29
C ILE A 174 9.98 7.20 15.70
N ALA A 175 8.87 6.65 16.20
CA ALA A 175 8.29 5.41 15.67
C ALA A 175 7.93 5.56 14.18
N HIS A 176 7.32 6.69 13.81
CA HIS A 176 6.99 7.02 12.42
C HIS A 176 8.24 7.17 11.53
N LEU A 177 9.29 7.84 12.02
CA LEU A 177 10.55 7.98 11.28
C LEU A 177 11.23 6.62 11.05
N VAL A 178 11.27 5.77 12.09
CA VAL A 178 11.84 4.42 11.99
C VAL A 178 11.04 3.57 11.01
N HIS A 179 9.71 3.59 11.09
CA HIS A 179 8.83 2.91 10.13
C HIS A 179 9.10 3.39 8.71
N THR A 180 9.09 4.70 8.48
CA THR A 180 9.35 5.30 7.17
C THR A 180 10.70 4.87 6.59
N ALA A 181 11.76 4.91 7.40
CA ALA A 181 13.09 4.48 6.97
C ALA A 181 13.13 2.99 6.60
N ARG A 182 12.42 2.12 7.35
CA ARG A 182 12.31 0.69 7.04
C ARG A 182 11.51 0.44 5.76
N GLN A 183 10.35 1.09 5.60
CA GLN A 183 9.55 0.99 4.38
C GLN A 183 10.36 1.44 3.17
N GLN A 184 11.05 2.57 3.25
CA GLN A 184 11.91 3.05 2.16
C GLN A 184 13.01 2.04 1.83
N ALA A 185 13.66 1.45 2.83
CA ALA A 185 14.66 0.40 2.61
C ALA A 185 14.05 -0.83 1.94
N TYR A 186 12.88 -1.28 2.38
CA TYR A 186 12.18 -2.43 1.81
C TYR A 186 11.75 -2.18 0.35
N PHE A 187 11.06 -1.07 0.06
CA PHE A 187 10.61 -0.73 -1.29
C PHE A 187 11.76 -0.43 -2.27
N SER A 188 12.88 0.12 -1.77
CA SER A 188 14.11 0.24 -2.57
C SER A 188 14.86 -1.09 -2.75
N ARG A 189 14.35 -2.20 -2.22
CA ARG A 189 15.02 -3.52 -2.22
C ARG A 189 16.40 -3.48 -1.58
N TYR A 190 16.56 -2.60 -0.59
CA TYR A 190 17.82 -2.25 0.05
C TYR A 190 18.90 -1.79 -0.95
N ARG A 191 18.52 -1.43 -2.18
CA ARG A 191 19.43 -0.93 -3.20
C ARG A 191 19.74 0.52 -2.90
N ARG A 192 21.01 0.80 -2.62
CA ARG A 192 21.54 2.15 -2.51
C ARG A 192 22.70 2.30 -3.47
N ASN A 193 22.69 3.38 -4.24
CA ASN A 193 23.85 3.74 -5.04
C ASN A 193 25.02 4.03 -4.08
N GLY A 194 26.17 3.40 -4.32
CA GLY A 194 27.38 3.73 -3.58
C GLY A 194 27.78 5.19 -3.82
N ARG A 195 28.51 5.80 -2.87
CA ARG A 195 28.93 7.21 -2.94
C ARG A 195 29.61 7.57 -4.27
N LYS A 196 30.47 6.68 -4.79
CA LYS A 196 31.11 6.86 -6.10
C LYS A 196 30.10 6.95 -7.25
N GLN A 197 29.07 6.10 -7.23
CA GLN A 197 28.02 6.12 -8.25
C GLN A 197 27.16 7.38 -8.15
N GLN A 198 26.85 7.83 -6.92
CA GLN A 198 26.14 9.09 -6.70
C GLN A 198 26.94 10.28 -7.23
N LEU A 199 28.24 10.36 -6.96
CA LEU A 199 29.12 11.41 -7.49
C LEU A 199 29.16 11.40 -9.02
N LYS A 200 29.28 10.22 -9.66
CA LYS A 200 29.24 10.10 -11.13
C LYS A 200 27.92 10.62 -11.70
N LEU A 201 26.78 10.27 -11.10
CA LEU A 201 25.47 10.74 -11.54
C LEU A 201 25.31 12.25 -11.36
N LEU A 202 25.79 12.81 -10.25
CA LEU A 202 25.77 14.26 -10.00
C LEU A 202 26.58 15.02 -11.06
N LEU A 203 27.81 14.57 -11.35
CA LEU A 203 28.66 15.18 -12.38
C LEU A 203 28.02 15.07 -13.77
N GLY A 204 27.49 13.89 -14.12
CA GLY A 204 26.81 13.68 -15.41
C GLY A 204 25.59 14.59 -15.57
N ASN A 205 24.78 14.75 -14.53
CA ASN A 205 23.65 15.67 -14.54
C ASN A 205 24.10 17.13 -14.67
N TRP A 206 25.13 17.55 -13.93
CA TRP A 206 25.69 18.90 -14.02
C TRP A 206 26.19 19.22 -15.44
N LEU A 207 26.98 18.32 -16.05
CA LEU A 207 27.44 18.46 -17.44
C LEU A 207 26.27 18.56 -18.42
N ARG A 208 25.21 17.76 -18.22
CA ARG A 208 24.01 17.79 -19.09
C ARG A 208 23.26 19.12 -19.03
N TYR A 209 23.25 19.79 -17.87
CA TYR A 209 22.59 21.08 -17.69
C TYR A 209 23.46 22.27 -18.10
N HIS A 210 24.78 22.13 -18.20
CA HIS A 210 25.71 23.23 -18.53
C HIS A 210 26.38 23.13 -19.91
N ASN A 211 26.26 21.99 -20.60
CA ASN A 211 26.64 21.83 -22.02
C ASN A 211 25.44 21.97 -22.97
N LYS A 212 24.41 22.72 -22.59
CA LYS A 212 23.30 23.14 -23.45
C LYS A 212 23.28 24.65 -23.55
#